data_AF-A0A6J6WPV2-F1
#
_entry.id   AF-A0A6J6WPV2-F1
#
_cell.length_a   1.000
_cell.length_b   1.000
_cell.length_c   1.000
_cell.angle_alpha   90.00
_cell.angle_beta   90.00
_cell.angle_gamma   90.00
#
_symmetry.space_group_name_H-M   'P 1'
#
loop_
_entity.id
_entity.type
_entity.pdbx_description
1 polymer ?
#
loop_
_entity_poly.entity_id
_entity_poly.type
_entity_poly.pdbx_seq_one_letter_code
_entity_poly.pdbx_strand_id
1 'polypeptide(L)'
;MASTHVDALRVIAVGHSAGGSAVERLASFETATKGTKSTLKGFIGLAGASIGAWSQSLAAPFNTIPQMPGLFVTGQLDNVVSVSAIESAYGSLTKSRRLIELTNAGHQAFSDLCQINPGEGGLTALALALNITIPSNLSGLASDGCSSPAEPVTTSWRPTQQAVIAQIRYIFGADKKTTALTGIKTSFPASVAINTTAPLP
;
A
#
# COMPACT_ATOMS: atom_id res chain seq x y z
N MET A 1 -12.89 18.40 26.88
CA MET A 1 -11.92 17.68 26.03
C MET A 1 -12.45 16.28 25.83
N ALA A 2 -12.74 15.85 24.61
CA ALA A 2 -13.10 14.46 24.36
C ALA A 2 -11.83 13.61 24.55
N SER A 3 -11.86 12.64 25.45
CA SER A 3 -10.78 11.66 25.54
C SER A 3 -10.82 10.80 24.28
N THR A 4 -9.76 10.86 23.48
CA THR A 4 -9.56 9.95 22.36
C THR A 4 -9.27 8.55 22.89
N HIS A 5 -10.30 7.71 22.91
CA HIS A 5 -10.17 6.29 23.21
C HIS A 5 -9.95 5.50 21.91
N VAL A 6 -9.00 4.56 21.94
CA VAL A 6 -8.71 3.62 20.84
C VAL A 6 -9.11 2.22 21.28
N ASP A 7 -9.80 1.48 20.41
CA ASP A 7 -10.10 0.06 20.61
C ASP A 7 -8.86 -0.78 20.27
N ALA A 8 -8.13 -1.20 21.30
CA ALA A 8 -6.90 -1.98 21.15
C ALA A 8 -7.12 -3.39 20.57
N LEU A 9 -8.37 -3.85 20.44
CA LEU A 9 -8.71 -5.11 19.78
C LEU A 9 -8.96 -4.96 18.28
N ARG A 10 -9.06 -3.73 17.78
CA ARG A 10 -9.31 -3.40 16.38
C ARG A 10 -8.18 -2.59 15.77
N VAL A 11 -7.01 -3.21 15.68
CA VAL A 11 -5.80 -2.57 15.14
C VAL A 11 -5.46 -3.13 13.76
N ILE A 12 -5.27 -2.23 12.79
CA ILE A 12 -4.70 -2.51 11.48
C ILE A 12 -3.53 -1.53 11.26
N ALA A 13 -2.53 -1.94 10.47
CA ALA A 13 -1.44 -1.07 10.06
C ALA A 13 -1.53 -0.79 8.55
N VAL A 14 -1.37 0.47 8.15
CA VAL A 14 -1.38 0.92 6.76
C VAL A 14 -0.14 1.77 6.52
N GLY A 15 0.53 1.60 5.38
CA GLY A 15 1.68 2.43 5.04
C GLY A 15 1.94 2.47 3.55
N HIS A 16 2.59 3.55 3.12
CA HIS A 16 3.03 3.77 1.74
C HIS A 16 4.55 3.62 1.61
N SER A 17 5.03 3.04 0.50
CA SER A 17 6.46 2.94 0.19
C SER A 17 7.25 2.22 1.29
N ALA A 18 8.27 2.86 1.86
CA ALA A 18 8.98 2.39 3.05
C ALA A 18 8.04 2.11 4.24
N GLY A 19 6.96 2.89 4.40
CA GLY A 19 5.89 2.62 5.36
C GLY A 19 5.08 1.37 5.03
N GLY A 20 4.81 1.10 3.74
CA GLY A 20 4.18 -0.15 3.28
C GLY A 20 5.04 -1.35 3.65
N SER A 21 6.34 -1.26 3.33
CA SER A 21 7.36 -2.20 3.77
C SER A 21 7.42 -2.38 5.29
N ALA A 22 7.25 -1.30 6.06
CA ALA A 22 7.27 -1.36 7.51
C ALA A 22 6.06 -2.10 8.10
N VAL A 23 4.85 -1.89 7.57
CA VAL A 23 3.65 -2.58 8.07
C VAL A 23 3.65 -4.07 7.73
N GLU A 24 4.24 -4.43 6.59
CA GLU A 24 4.52 -5.81 6.24
C GLU A 24 5.50 -6.48 7.22
N ARG A 25 6.62 -5.82 7.54
CA ARG A 25 7.60 -6.31 8.53
C ARG A 25 7.01 -6.40 9.93
N LEU A 26 6.15 -5.45 10.29
CA LEU A 26 5.40 -5.49 11.55
C LEU A 26 4.50 -6.73 11.60
N ALA A 27 3.79 -7.04 10.51
CA ALA A 27 2.96 -8.24 10.42
C ALA A 27 3.79 -9.53 10.57
N SER A 28 4.99 -9.58 9.98
CA SER A 28 5.95 -10.68 10.15
C SER A 28 6.38 -10.82 11.62
N PHE A 29 6.80 -9.71 12.23
CA PHE A 29 7.22 -9.65 13.63
C PHE A 29 6.12 -10.11 14.59
N GLU A 30 4.91 -9.57 14.43
CA GLU A 30 3.75 -9.90 15.27
C GLU A 30 3.37 -11.39 15.13
N THR A 31 3.43 -11.91 13.92
CA THR A 31 3.19 -13.34 13.66
C THR A 31 4.20 -14.21 14.40
N ALA A 32 5.50 -13.90 14.28
CA ALA A 32 6.56 -14.69 14.88
C ALA A 32 6.58 -14.62 16.42
N THR A 33 6.29 -13.45 16.99
CA THR A 33 6.48 -13.19 18.43
C THR A 33 5.22 -13.33 19.26
N LYS A 34 4.04 -13.11 18.67
CA LYS A 34 2.76 -13.11 19.39
C LYS A 34 1.74 -14.07 18.79
N GLY A 35 1.85 -14.43 17.51
CA GLY A 35 0.93 -15.35 16.83
C GLY A 35 -0.53 -14.92 17.01
N THR A 36 -1.37 -15.83 17.52
CA THR A 36 -2.80 -15.56 17.77
C THR A 36 -3.08 -14.51 18.83
N LYS A 37 -2.09 -14.15 19.66
CA LYS A 37 -2.21 -13.11 20.69
C LYS A 37 -1.92 -11.70 20.16
N SER A 38 -1.56 -11.55 18.87
CA SER A 38 -1.31 -10.24 18.28
C SER A 38 -2.55 -9.34 18.36
N THR A 39 -2.31 -8.07 18.68
CA THR A 39 -3.33 -7.00 18.58
C THR A 39 -3.56 -6.58 17.14
N LEU A 40 -2.56 -6.77 16.26
CA LEU A 40 -2.66 -6.49 14.84
C LEU A 40 -3.54 -7.54 14.15
N LYS A 41 -4.62 -7.09 13.52
CA LYS A 41 -5.60 -7.97 12.85
C LYS A 41 -5.44 -8.04 11.34
N GLY A 42 -4.54 -7.25 10.77
CA GLY A 42 -4.20 -7.24 9.36
C GLY A 42 -3.24 -6.10 9.02
N PHE A 43 -2.81 -6.05 7.77
CA PHE A 43 -1.95 -4.99 7.26
C PHE A 43 -2.32 -4.59 5.83
N ILE A 44 -1.95 -3.37 5.44
CA ILE A 44 -2.18 -2.82 4.11
C ILE A 44 -0.91 -2.12 3.62
N GLY A 45 -0.26 -2.70 2.62
CA GLY A 45 0.91 -2.12 1.95
C GLY A 45 0.51 -1.39 0.68
N LEU A 46 0.74 -0.08 0.63
CA LEU A 46 0.58 0.75 -0.57
C LEU A 46 1.96 0.96 -1.20
N ALA A 47 2.21 0.43 -2.40
CA ALA A 47 3.52 0.44 -3.04
C ALA A 47 4.68 -0.01 -2.12
N GLY A 48 4.46 -1.07 -1.33
CA GLY A 48 5.47 -1.69 -0.48
C GLY A 48 5.64 -3.16 -0.84
N ALA A 49 6.86 -3.71 -0.74
CA ALA A 49 7.15 -5.09 -1.14
C ALA A 49 8.18 -5.77 -0.22
N SER A 50 8.02 -5.70 1.10
CA SER A 50 8.99 -6.35 1.99
C SER A 50 8.85 -7.86 2.06
N ILE A 51 7.65 -8.42 2.21
CA ILE A 51 7.47 -9.87 2.40
C ILE A 51 7.85 -10.62 1.12
N GLY A 52 8.66 -11.67 1.22
CA GLY A 52 8.94 -12.60 0.11
C GLY A 52 9.82 -12.06 -1.03
N ALA A 53 9.76 -10.77 -1.34
CA ALA A 53 10.48 -10.13 -2.45
C ALA A 53 11.73 -9.35 -2.02
N TRP A 54 11.78 -8.81 -0.80
CA TRP A 54 12.93 -8.03 -0.29
C TRP A 54 13.39 -8.46 1.11
N SER A 55 12.52 -9.07 1.93
CA SER A 55 12.81 -9.48 3.31
C SER A 55 13.45 -10.86 3.44
N GLN A 56 13.67 -11.61 2.36
CA GLN A 56 14.49 -12.83 2.45
C GLN A 56 15.93 -12.49 2.89
N SER A 57 16.36 -11.25 2.70
CA SER A 57 17.62 -10.71 3.25
C SER A 57 17.55 -10.34 4.75
N LEU A 58 16.36 -10.28 5.36
CA LEU A 58 16.19 -9.95 6.77
C LEU A 58 16.23 -11.22 7.64
N ALA A 59 16.83 -11.09 8.83
CA ALA A 59 16.80 -12.16 9.82
C ALA A 59 15.40 -12.30 10.44
N ALA A 60 15.15 -13.46 11.05
CA ALA A 60 14.02 -13.62 11.94
C ALA A 60 14.05 -12.53 13.04
N PRO A 61 12.89 -12.00 13.47
CA PRO A 61 11.53 -12.43 13.10
C PRO A 61 10.97 -11.76 11.83
N PHE A 62 11.69 -10.86 11.17
CA PHE A 62 11.15 -10.02 10.08
C PHE A 62 10.96 -10.73 8.74
N ASN A 63 11.45 -11.97 8.60
CA ASN A 63 11.25 -12.84 7.44
C ASN A 63 10.12 -13.87 7.62
N THR A 64 9.40 -13.85 8.75
CA THR A 64 8.28 -14.78 8.98
C THR A 64 7.08 -14.40 8.13
N ILE A 65 6.52 -15.34 7.36
CA ILE A 65 5.33 -15.10 6.54
C ILE A 65 4.14 -14.75 7.44
N PRO A 66 3.51 -13.56 7.29
CA PRO A 66 2.38 -13.17 8.13
C PRO A 66 1.21 -14.15 8.09
N GLN A 67 0.62 -14.41 9.26
CA GLN A 67 -0.56 -15.28 9.42
C GLN A 67 -1.88 -14.51 9.60
N MET A 68 -1.94 -13.29 9.06
CA MET A 68 -3.10 -12.39 9.14
C MET A 68 -3.50 -11.86 7.76
N PRO A 69 -4.73 -11.34 7.58
CA PRO A 69 -5.17 -10.75 6.33
C PRO A 69 -4.27 -9.60 5.84
N GLY A 70 -3.94 -9.63 4.55
CA GLY A 70 -3.12 -8.61 3.89
C GLY A 70 -3.80 -8.05 2.63
N LEU A 71 -3.61 -6.75 2.39
CA LEU A 71 -3.95 -6.06 1.15
C LEU A 71 -2.71 -5.35 0.61
N PHE A 72 -2.40 -5.60 -0.66
CA PHE A 72 -1.43 -4.84 -1.43
C PHE A 72 -2.15 -3.95 -2.44
N VAL A 73 -1.71 -2.70 -2.56
CA VAL A 73 -2.15 -1.79 -3.63
C VAL A 73 -0.91 -1.25 -4.31
N THR A 74 -0.83 -1.37 -5.63
CA THR A 74 0.33 -0.90 -6.43
C THR A 74 -0.13 -0.17 -7.67
N GLY A 75 0.76 0.62 -8.28
CA GLY A 75 0.55 1.27 -9.57
C GLY A 75 1.33 0.58 -10.69
N GLN A 76 0.76 0.53 -11.89
CA GLN A 76 1.39 -0.08 -13.07
C GLN A 76 2.71 0.57 -13.50
N LEU A 77 2.84 1.87 -13.24
CA LEU A 77 3.99 2.68 -13.64
C LEU A 77 4.89 3.01 -12.45
N ASP A 78 4.76 2.29 -11.33
CA ASP A 78 5.65 2.44 -10.18
C ASP A 78 7.08 2.00 -10.55
N ASN A 79 7.99 2.96 -10.67
CA ASN A 79 9.40 2.70 -10.99
C ASN A 79 10.29 2.56 -9.74
N VAL A 80 9.70 2.63 -8.55
CA VAL A 80 10.41 2.51 -7.27
C VAL A 80 10.27 1.09 -6.73
N VAL A 81 9.05 0.56 -6.74
CA VAL A 81 8.73 -0.79 -6.32
C VAL A 81 8.03 -1.50 -7.46
N SER A 82 8.72 -2.45 -8.09
CA SER A 82 8.18 -3.14 -9.26
C SER A 82 6.91 -3.92 -8.92
N VAL A 83 5.96 -3.93 -9.88
CA VAL A 83 4.74 -4.76 -9.78
C VAL A 83 5.08 -6.22 -9.49
N SER A 84 6.12 -6.77 -10.12
CA SER A 84 6.59 -8.14 -9.87
C SER A 84 7.00 -8.40 -8.42
N ALA A 85 7.59 -7.42 -7.73
CA ALA A 85 7.93 -7.55 -6.32
C ALA A 85 6.66 -7.59 -5.44
N ILE A 86 5.65 -6.78 -5.79
CA ILE A 86 4.34 -6.80 -5.12
C ILE A 86 3.62 -8.13 -5.35
N GLU A 87 3.61 -8.64 -6.58
CA GLU A 87 3.00 -9.92 -6.93
C GLU A 87 3.68 -11.08 -6.20
N SER A 88 5.01 -11.04 -6.06
CA SER A 88 5.78 -12.02 -5.27
C SER A 88 5.44 -11.94 -3.76
N ALA A 89 5.32 -10.73 -3.21
CA ALA A 89 4.91 -10.53 -1.82
C ALA A 89 3.49 -11.03 -1.56
N TYR A 90 2.57 -10.71 -2.47
CA TYR A 90 1.22 -11.25 -2.49
C TYR A 90 1.24 -12.79 -2.57
N GLY A 91 2.02 -13.36 -3.49
CA GLY A 91 2.14 -14.80 -3.71
C GLY A 91 2.67 -15.58 -2.50
N SER A 92 3.42 -14.91 -1.63
CA SER A 92 3.98 -15.50 -0.40
C SER A 92 2.97 -15.64 0.74
N LEU A 93 1.86 -14.88 0.74
CA LEU A 93 0.88 -14.94 1.82
C LEU A 93 0.00 -16.19 1.73
N THR A 94 -0.20 -16.89 2.85
CA THR A 94 -1.02 -18.12 2.89
C THR A 94 -2.42 -17.93 3.46
N LYS A 95 -2.70 -16.76 4.05
CA LYS A 95 -4.02 -16.38 4.57
C LYS A 95 -4.75 -15.48 3.57
N SER A 96 -5.89 -14.89 3.99
CA SER A 96 -6.65 -13.96 3.15
C SER A 96 -5.74 -12.86 2.59
N ARG A 97 -5.52 -12.87 1.28
CA ARG A 97 -4.64 -11.94 0.56
C ARG A 97 -5.38 -11.25 -0.58
N ARG A 98 -5.03 -9.99 -0.85
CA ARG A 98 -5.59 -9.19 -1.95
C ARG A 98 -4.51 -8.36 -2.61
N LEU A 99 -4.64 -8.20 -3.92
CA LEU A 99 -3.85 -7.28 -4.72
C LEU A 99 -4.79 -6.42 -5.56
N ILE A 100 -4.61 -5.11 -5.45
CA ILE A 100 -5.18 -4.11 -6.35
C ILE A 100 -4.03 -3.50 -7.14
N GLU A 101 -4.16 -3.51 -8.46
CA GLU A 101 -3.25 -2.80 -9.35
C GLU A 101 -4.00 -1.66 -10.02
N LEU A 102 -3.45 -0.46 -9.89
CA LEU A 102 -4.01 0.77 -10.43
C LEU A 102 -3.46 1.06 -11.82
N THR A 103 -4.37 1.29 -12.76
CA THR A 103 -4.05 1.57 -14.17
C THR A 103 -3.25 2.87 -14.27
N ASN A 104 -2.12 2.84 -14.99
CA ASN A 104 -1.29 4.02 -15.27
C ASN A 104 -0.92 4.87 -14.03
N ALA A 105 -0.88 4.27 -12.84
CA ALA A 105 -0.51 4.95 -11.61
C ALA A 105 0.98 4.74 -11.31
N GLY A 106 1.69 5.77 -10.86
CA GLY A 106 3.06 5.66 -10.35
C GLY A 106 3.12 5.53 -8.82
N HIS A 107 4.33 5.54 -8.27
CA HIS A 107 4.63 5.34 -6.86
C HIS A 107 3.93 6.34 -5.94
N GLN A 108 3.81 7.60 -6.36
CA GLN A 108 3.19 8.67 -5.56
C GLN A 108 1.67 8.76 -5.72
N ALA A 109 1.02 7.78 -6.36
CA ALA A 109 -0.44 7.68 -6.42
C ALA A 109 -1.11 7.56 -5.03
N PHE A 110 -0.34 7.28 -3.99
CA PHE A 110 -0.79 7.05 -2.62
C PHE A 110 -0.46 8.19 -1.64
N SER A 111 0.11 9.29 -2.14
CA SER A 111 0.52 10.44 -1.33
C SER A 111 0.05 11.75 -1.94
N ASP A 112 0.18 12.83 -1.16
CA ASP A 112 -0.11 14.18 -1.60
C ASP A 112 1.07 14.86 -2.30
N LEU A 113 2.22 14.16 -2.49
CA LEU A 113 3.45 14.80 -2.99
C LEU A 113 3.28 15.40 -4.39
N CYS A 114 2.55 14.73 -5.29
CA CYS A 114 2.26 15.27 -6.62
C CYS A 114 1.28 16.46 -6.61
N GLN A 115 0.64 16.74 -5.48
CA GLN A 115 -0.24 17.90 -5.29
C GLN A 115 0.49 19.08 -4.65
N ILE A 116 1.77 18.93 -4.32
CA ILE A 116 2.60 20.04 -3.86
C ILE A 116 3.07 20.81 -5.08
N ASN A 117 2.62 22.06 -5.19
CA ASN A 117 2.95 23.00 -6.24
C ASN A 117 2.80 22.48 -7.69
N PRO A 118 1.66 21.85 -8.07
CA PRO A 118 1.52 21.11 -9.32
C PRO A 118 1.57 22.00 -10.57
N GLY A 119 1.30 23.31 -10.42
CA GLY A 119 1.33 24.29 -11.51
C GLY A 119 2.69 24.95 -11.76
N GLU A 120 3.65 24.78 -10.85
CA GLU A 120 4.94 25.49 -10.91
C GLU A 120 6.13 24.50 -10.86
N GLY A 121 5.95 23.29 -11.39
CA GLY A 121 7.01 22.28 -11.50
C GLY A 121 7.12 21.33 -10.31
N GLY A 122 6.16 21.36 -9.38
CA GLY A 122 6.03 20.37 -8.30
C GLY A 122 6.97 20.59 -7.11
N LEU A 123 7.03 19.58 -6.24
CA LEU A 123 7.86 19.61 -5.02
C LEU A 123 9.34 19.88 -5.30
N THR A 124 9.89 19.34 -6.39
CA THR A 124 11.31 19.51 -6.74
C THR A 124 11.62 20.94 -7.17
N ALA A 125 10.73 21.56 -7.96
CA ALA A 125 10.85 22.96 -8.33
C ALA A 125 10.70 23.88 -7.11
N LEU A 126 9.76 23.57 -6.20
CA LEU A 126 9.60 24.29 -4.94
C LEU A 126 10.86 24.22 -4.07
N ALA A 127 11.46 23.04 -3.92
CA ALA A 127 12.70 22.89 -3.16
C ALA A 127 13.86 23.70 -3.75
N LEU A 128 13.99 23.69 -5.07
CA LEU A 128 14.99 24.51 -5.77
C LEU A 128 14.76 26.00 -5.53
N ALA A 129 13.51 26.48 -5.60
CA ALA A 129 13.15 27.87 -5.32
C ALA A 129 13.47 28.29 -3.87
N LEU A 130 13.50 27.34 -2.93
CA LEU A 130 13.86 27.53 -1.53
C LEU A 130 15.35 27.30 -1.23
N ASN A 131 16.19 27.13 -2.25
CA ASN A 131 17.62 26.77 -2.12
C ASN A 131 17.84 25.47 -1.33
N ILE A 132 16.90 24.54 -1.40
CA ILE A 132 17.02 23.20 -0.82
C ILE A 132 17.55 22.26 -1.89
N THR A 133 18.77 21.76 -1.69
CA THR A 133 19.35 20.73 -2.55
C THR A 133 18.70 19.38 -2.27
N ILE A 134 17.93 18.85 -3.23
CA ILE A 134 17.41 17.49 -3.18
C ILE A 134 18.50 16.53 -3.69
N PRO A 135 18.93 15.55 -2.89
CA PRO A 135 19.78 14.46 -3.38
C PRO A 135 19.15 13.79 -4.60
N SER A 136 19.94 13.50 -5.64
CA SER A 136 19.41 12.95 -6.91
C SER A 136 18.61 11.66 -6.72
N ASN A 137 18.99 10.83 -5.75
CA ASN A 137 18.27 9.60 -5.40
C ASN A 137 16.89 9.84 -4.77
N LEU A 138 16.62 11.03 -4.22
CA LEU A 138 15.31 11.40 -3.68
C LEU A 138 14.41 12.10 -4.70
N SER A 139 14.98 12.69 -5.76
CA SER A 139 14.20 13.38 -6.78
C SER A 139 13.24 12.42 -7.50
N GLY A 140 13.72 11.24 -7.91
CA GLY A 140 12.86 10.24 -8.56
C GLY A 140 11.76 9.74 -7.63
N LEU A 141 12.09 9.52 -6.34
CA LEU A 141 11.10 9.14 -5.34
C LEU A 141 10.02 10.20 -5.17
N ALA A 142 10.39 11.49 -5.17
CA ALA A 142 9.47 12.59 -4.96
C ALA A 142 8.48 12.81 -6.12
N SER A 143 8.83 12.39 -7.34
CA SER A 143 8.07 12.73 -8.55
C SER A 143 7.48 11.53 -9.32
N ASP A 144 7.76 10.30 -8.92
CA ASP A 144 7.30 9.12 -9.66
C ASP A 144 5.75 9.02 -9.66
N GLY A 145 5.16 9.09 -10.85
CA GLY A 145 3.71 9.17 -11.06
C GLY A 145 3.12 10.58 -11.06
N CYS A 146 3.92 11.63 -10.92
CA CYS A 146 3.41 13.01 -10.91
C CYS A 146 3.27 13.65 -12.30
N SER A 147 3.71 12.97 -13.36
CA SER A 147 3.68 13.49 -14.72
C SER A 147 3.37 12.38 -15.74
N SER A 148 2.97 12.79 -16.94
CA SER A 148 2.72 11.88 -18.07
C SER A 148 3.91 10.93 -18.30
N PRO A 149 3.69 9.63 -18.57
CA PRO A 149 2.43 9.01 -18.98
C PRO A 149 1.51 8.57 -17.82
N ALA A 150 1.85 8.86 -16.56
CA ALA A 150 0.98 8.52 -15.46
C ALA A 150 -0.32 9.34 -15.49
N GLU A 151 -1.42 8.70 -15.11
CA GLU A 151 -2.68 9.38 -14.86
C GLU A 151 -2.55 10.30 -13.64
N PRO A 152 -3.35 11.39 -13.55
CA PRO A 152 -3.34 12.25 -12.37
C PRO A 152 -3.56 11.42 -11.10
N VAL A 153 -2.70 11.60 -10.09
CA VAL A 153 -2.73 10.78 -8.86
C VAL A 153 -4.10 10.76 -8.16
N THR A 154 -4.89 11.82 -8.31
CA THR A 154 -6.24 11.94 -7.76
C THR A 154 -7.20 10.88 -8.30
N THR A 155 -6.94 10.33 -9.48
CA THR A 155 -7.72 9.22 -10.07
C THR A 155 -7.57 7.91 -9.27
N SER A 156 -6.43 7.74 -8.59
CA SER A 156 -6.10 6.55 -7.80
C SER A 156 -6.69 6.59 -6.39
N TRP A 157 -6.93 7.77 -5.83
CA TRP A 157 -7.29 7.91 -4.42
C TRP A 157 -8.61 7.23 -4.05
N ARG A 158 -9.67 7.41 -4.85
CA ARG A 158 -10.97 6.77 -4.58
C ARG A 158 -10.89 5.23 -4.61
N PRO A 159 -10.34 4.57 -5.65
CA PRO A 159 -10.20 3.12 -5.62
C PRO A 159 -9.30 2.63 -4.48
N THR A 160 -8.22 3.33 -4.15
CA THR A 160 -7.38 3.00 -2.99
C THR A 160 -8.14 3.12 -1.67
N GLN A 161 -8.83 4.23 -1.43
CA GLN A 161 -9.64 4.44 -0.23
C GLN A 161 -10.73 3.38 -0.10
N GLN A 162 -11.43 3.06 -1.19
CA GLN A 162 -12.42 2.00 -1.22
C GLN A 162 -11.79 0.65 -0.84
N ALA A 163 -10.64 0.31 -1.41
CA ALA A 163 -9.93 -0.94 -1.10
C ALA A 163 -9.55 -1.02 0.39
N VAL A 164 -8.94 0.05 0.91
CA VAL A 164 -8.52 0.16 2.31
C VAL A 164 -9.72 0.02 3.26
N ILE A 165 -10.75 0.82 3.04
CA ILE A 165 -11.94 0.85 3.91
C ILE A 165 -12.69 -0.48 3.85
N ALA A 166 -12.91 -1.03 2.65
CA ALA A 166 -13.61 -2.30 2.49
C ALA A 166 -12.84 -3.46 3.14
N GLN A 167 -11.50 -3.44 3.07
CA GLN A 167 -10.66 -4.44 3.72
C GLN A 167 -10.77 -4.36 5.25
N ILE A 168 -10.69 -3.15 5.81
CA ILE A 168 -10.83 -2.91 7.25
C ILE A 168 -12.20 -3.35 7.75
N ARG A 169 -13.27 -2.95 7.06
CA ARG A 169 -14.65 -3.32 7.41
C ARG A 169 -14.87 -4.82 7.38
N TYR A 170 -14.29 -5.51 6.40
CA TYR A 170 -14.36 -6.96 6.30
C TYR A 170 -13.59 -7.66 7.44
N ILE A 171 -12.36 -7.23 7.74
CA ILE A 171 -11.54 -7.81 8.82
C ILE A 171 -12.23 -7.69 10.17
N PHE A 172 -12.87 -6.55 10.44
CA PHE A 172 -13.60 -6.35 11.71
C PHE A 172 -15.06 -6.83 11.67
N GLY A 173 -15.48 -7.50 10.59
CA GLY A 173 -16.78 -8.12 10.47
C GLY A 173 -17.96 -7.14 10.40
N ALA A 174 -17.70 -5.86 10.11
CA ALA A 174 -18.72 -4.86 9.80
C ALA A 174 -19.41 -5.20 8.46
N ASP A 175 -18.63 -5.72 7.51
CA ASP A 175 -19.16 -6.32 6.28
C ASP A 175 -19.02 -7.85 6.34
N LYS A 176 -20.14 -8.57 6.19
CA LYS A 176 -20.15 -10.05 6.17
C LYS A 176 -19.78 -10.66 4.82
N LYS A 177 -19.82 -9.85 3.76
CA LYS A 177 -19.51 -10.25 2.37
C LYS A 177 -18.37 -9.40 1.84
N THR A 178 -17.61 -9.97 0.90
CA THR A 178 -16.50 -9.29 0.24
C THR A 178 -16.94 -8.47 -0.97
N THR A 179 -18.23 -8.19 -1.15
CA THR A 179 -18.77 -7.49 -2.34
C THR A 179 -18.11 -6.14 -2.59
N ALA A 180 -17.86 -5.36 -1.53
CA ALA A 180 -17.19 -4.07 -1.61
C ALA A 180 -15.69 -4.18 -2.01
N LEU A 181 -15.10 -5.37 -1.86
CA LEU A 181 -13.72 -5.69 -2.27
C LEU A 181 -13.70 -6.27 -3.69
N THR A 182 -14.56 -7.25 -4.01
CA THR A 182 -14.61 -7.88 -5.34
C THR A 182 -15.15 -6.92 -6.41
N GLY A 183 -16.00 -5.96 -6.03
CA GLY A 183 -16.61 -4.98 -6.93
C GLY A 183 -15.76 -3.75 -7.27
N ILE A 184 -14.52 -3.66 -6.78
CA ILE A 184 -13.66 -2.47 -6.98
C ILE A 184 -13.39 -2.23 -8.46
N LYS A 185 -12.96 -3.25 -9.21
CA LYS A 185 -12.72 -3.13 -10.65
C LYS A 185 -13.99 -2.73 -11.42
N THR A 186 -15.15 -3.25 -11.04
CA THR A 186 -16.44 -2.86 -11.64
C THR A 186 -16.79 -1.41 -11.35
N SER A 187 -16.44 -0.90 -10.17
CA SER A 187 -16.74 0.48 -9.73
C SER A 187 -15.76 1.50 -10.30
N PHE A 188 -14.52 1.08 -10.58
CA PHE A 188 -13.43 1.93 -11.09
C PHE A 188 -12.74 1.30 -12.31
N PRO A 189 -13.47 1.01 -13.40
CA PRO A 189 -12.95 0.20 -14.50
C PRO A 189 -11.78 0.87 -15.26
N ALA A 190 -11.70 2.20 -15.27
CA ALA A 190 -10.60 2.94 -15.88
C ALA A 190 -9.34 2.99 -15.00
N SER A 191 -9.49 2.90 -13.68
CA SER A 191 -8.41 3.14 -12.72
C SER A 191 -7.87 1.87 -12.07
N VAL A 192 -8.51 0.71 -12.30
CA VAL A 192 -8.15 -0.57 -11.68
C VAL A 192 -7.94 -1.63 -12.75
N ALA A 193 -6.69 -2.01 -12.96
CA ALA A 193 -6.29 -3.04 -13.90
C ALA A 193 -6.55 -4.44 -13.34
N ILE A 194 -6.13 -4.68 -12.09
CA ILE A 194 -6.23 -5.97 -11.41
C ILE A 194 -6.96 -5.80 -10.07
N ASN A 195 -7.86 -6.74 -9.77
CA ASN A 195 -8.47 -6.90 -8.45
C ASN A 195 -8.51 -8.40 -8.12
N THR A 196 -7.50 -8.91 -7.43
CA THR A 196 -7.47 -10.32 -7.03
C THR A 196 -8.10 -10.54 -5.66
N THR A 197 -8.96 -11.55 -5.56
CA THR A 197 -9.60 -11.94 -4.30
C THR A 197 -9.28 -13.37 -3.83
N ALA A 198 -8.47 -14.10 -4.60
CA ALA A 198 -8.14 -15.51 -4.44
C ALA A 198 -6.68 -15.75 -4.90
N PRO A 199 -5.99 -16.78 -4.39
CA PRO A 199 -4.56 -16.98 -4.63
C PRO A 199 -4.25 -16.96 -6.13
N LEU A 200 -3.28 -16.12 -6.55
CA LEU A 200 -2.59 -16.29 -7.83
C LEU A 200 -2.03 -17.74 -7.88
N PRO A 201 -2.13 -18.41 -9.04
CA PRO A 201 -1.75 -19.82 -9.21
C PRO A 201 -0.32 -20.11 -8.78
#